data_AF-A0A7R9K9F3-F1
#
_entry.id   AF-A0A7R9K9F3-F1
#
_cell.length_a   1.000
_cell.length_b   1.000
_cell.length_c   1.000
_cell.angle_alpha   90.00
_cell.angle_beta   90.00
_cell.angle_gamma   90.00
#
_symmetry.space_group_name_H-M   'P 1'
#
loop_
_entity.id
_entity.type
_entity.pdbx_description
1 polymer ?
#
loop_
_entity_poly.entity_id
_entity_poly.type
_entity_poly.pdbx_seq_one_letter_code
_entity_poly.pdbx_strand_id
1 'polypeptide(L)'
;MNGFSTGEEDSRGPPDQECSLVDDGERCRRPAGNASYSKRIQKTVTQRRLKLHLDNLARHIYICDYHKGVIQSARTKRRRKDSEDDSNETDTDVPEVDLFQLHLNTLRRYNRFYKVTQRPLTTKNKAPLAD
;
A
#
# COMPACT_ATOMS: atom_id res chain seq x y z
N MET A 1 -33.45 38.73 -6.24
CA MET A 1 -32.07 38.17 -6.22
C MET A 1 -32.04 37.08 -5.16
N ASN A 2 -32.09 35.81 -5.57
CA ASN A 2 -32.08 34.66 -4.65
C ASN A 2 -30.63 34.27 -4.36
N GLY A 3 -30.27 34.28 -3.08
CA GLY A 3 -28.95 33.97 -2.58
C GLY A 3 -28.55 32.52 -2.85
N PHE A 4 -27.39 32.35 -3.47
CA PHE A 4 -26.65 31.10 -3.45
C PHE A 4 -26.20 30.83 -2.00
N SER A 5 -26.88 29.91 -1.32
CA SER A 5 -26.32 29.27 -0.13
C SER A 5 -25.33 28.21 -0.62
N THR A 6 -24.04 28.50 -0.52
CA THR A 6 -22.98 27.49 -0.59
C THR A 6 -23.11 26.60 0.63
N GLY A 7 -23.99 25.59 0.52
CA GLY A 7 -24.04 24.47 1.46
C GLY A 7 -22.79 23.65 1.27
N GLU A 8 -21.74 23.98 2.02
CA GLU A 8 -20.58 23.14 2.22
C GLU A 8 -21.00 21.96 3.11
N GLU A 9 -21.82 21.05 2.58
CA GLU A 9 -21.96 19.71 3.14
C GLU A 9 -20.68 18.95 2.79
N ASP A 10 -19.69 19.21 3.65
CA ASP A 10 -18.47 18.45 3.86
C ASP A 10 -18.70 16.99 3.45
N SER A 11 -17.99 16.51 2.41
CA SER A 11 -18.07 15.13 1.92
C SER A 11 -17.52 14.10 2.93
N ARG A 12 -17.40 14.49 4.20
CA ARG A 12 -17.19 13.62 5.35
C ARG A 12 -18.58 13.12 5.72
N GLY A 13 -18.84 11.84 5.43
CA GLY A 13 -20.12 11.20 5.76
C GLY A 13 -20.55 11.48 7.22
N PRO A 14 -21.85 11.38 7.52
CA PRO A 14 -22.40 11.77 8.81
C PRO A 14 -21.55 11.29 10.00
N PRO A 15 -21.22 12.17 10.97
CA PRO A 15 -20.23 11.90 12.02
C PRO A 15 -20.59 10.74 12.97
N ASP A 16 -21.80 10.19 12.85
CA ASP A 16 -22.33 9.11 13.70
C ASP A 16 -22.50 7.76 12.97
N GLN A 17 -21.85 7.58 11.81
CA GLN A 17 -21.92 6.31 11.09
C GLN A 17 -21.10 5.21 11.78
N GLU A 18 -21.74 4.09 12.10
CA GLU A 18 -21.08 2.87 12.60
C GLU A 18 -20.47 2.08 11.44
N CYS A 19 -19.37 1.37 11.67
CA CYS A 19 -18.71 0.50 10.70
C CYS A 19 -19.70 -0.45 9.99
N SER A 20 -19.66 -0.48 8.66
CA SER A 20 -20.57 -1.28 7.83
C SER A 20 -20.25 -2.77 7.77
N LEU A 21 -19.45 -3.30 8.70
CA LEU A 21 -18.97 -4.70 8.67
C LEU A 21 -19.58 -5.53 9.79
N VAL A 22 -19.85 -6.79 9.46
CA VAL A 22 -20.18 -7.87 10.39
C VAL A 22 -18.95 -8.75 10.56
N ASP A 23 -18.52 -8.96 11.80
CA ASP A 23 -17.38 -9.81 12.17
C ASP A 23 -17.87 -11.04 12.94
N ASP A 24 -17.68 -12.23 12.37
CA ASP A 24 -18.14 -13.53 12.92
C ASP A 24 -19.64 -13.55 13.32
N GLY A 25 -20.48 -12.82 12.58
CA GLY A 25 -21.92 -12.71 12.83
C GLY A 25 -22.34 -11.52 13.72
N GLU A 26 -21.39 -10.82 14.32
CA GLU A 26 -21.64 -9.63 15.16
C GLU A 26 -21.46 -8.34 14.36
N ARG A 27 -22.47 -7.46 14.36
CA ARG A 27 -22.37 -6.15 13.70
C ARG A 27 -21.40 -5.24 14.46
N CYS A 28 -20.44 -4.68 13.74
CA CYS A 28 -19.48 -3.76 14.34
C CYS A 28 -20.14 -2.43 14.75
N ARG A 29 -19.95 -2.04 16.01
CA ARG A 29 -20.47 -0.79 16.60
C ARG A 29 -19.44 0.35 16.67
N ARG A 30 -18.24 0.13 16.14
CA ARG A 30 -17.18 1.14 16.13
C ARG A 30 -17.51 2.25 15.12
N PRO A 31 -17.12 3.51 15.36
CA PRO A 31 -17.32 4.57 14.38
C PRO A 31 -16.59 4.26 13.07
N ALA A 32 -17.25 4.50 11.95
CA ALA A 32 -16.68 4.38 10.64
C ALA A 32 -15.63 5.49 10.42
N GLY A 33 -14.51 5.12 9.80
CA GLY A 33 -13.50 6.08 9.35
C GLY A 33 -13.65 6.39 7.86
N ASN A 34 -12.60 6.97 7.27
CA ASN A 34 -12.61 7.33 5.84
C ASN A 34 -12.33 6.14 4.89
N ALA A 35 -11.98 4.98 5.43
CA ALA A 35 -11.73 3.78 4.63
C ALA A 35 -13.04 3.13 4.21
N SER A 36 -13.13 2.71 2.95
CA SER A 36 -14.32 2.08 2.39
C SER A 36 -14.08 0.61 2.03
N TYR A 37 -15.12 -0.20 2.19
CA TYR A 37 -15.16 -1.59 1.76
C TYR A 37 -15.25 -1.68 0.23
N SER A 38 -14.11 -1.54 -0.44
CA SER A 38 -14.00 -1.63 -1.90
C SER A 38 -13.85 -3.08 -2.40
N LYS A 39 -13.97 -3.29 -3.72
CA LYS A 39 -13.69 -4.60 -4.37
C LYS A 39 -12.31 -5.17 -4.00
N ARG A 40 -11.32 -4.31 -3.74
CA ARG A 40 -9.99 -4.72 -3.29
C ARG A 40 -10.03 -5.34 -1.89
N ILE A 41 -10.80 -4.73 -0.98
CA ILE A 41 -10.99 -5.27 0.37
C ILE A 41 -11.76 -6.59 0.30
N GLN A 42 -12.82 -6.67 -0.50
CA GLN A 42 -13.57 -7.91 -0.71
C GLN A 42 -12.69 -9.06 -1.21
N LYS A 43 -11.77 -8.79 -2.16
CA LYS A 43 -10.76 -9.77 -2.60
C LYS A 43 -9.84 -10.19 -1.46
N THR A 44 -9.39 -9.26 -0.62
CA THR A 44 -8.50 -9.56 0.50
C THR A 44 -9.20 -10.43 1.54
N VAL A 45 -10.44 -10.09 1.90
CA VAL A 45 -11.27 -10.83 2.86
C VAL A 45 -11.49 -12.27 2.39
N THR A 46 -11.87 -12.45 1.12
CA THR A 46 -12.08 -13.80 0.53
C THR A 46 -10.78 -14.59 0.43
N GLN A 47 -9.70 -14.01 -0.11
CA GLN A 47 -8.40 -14.68 -0.24
C GLN A 47 -7.77 -15.06 1.11
N ARG A 48 -7.98 -14.23 2.15
CA ARG A 48 -7.44 -14.46 3.50
C ARG A 48 -8.42 -15.20 4.41
N ARG A 49 -9.61 -15.55 3.91
CA ARG A 49 -10.68 -16.23 4.66
C ARG A 49 -11.01 -15.51 5.97
N LEU A 50 -11.02 -14.17 5.94
CA LEU A 50 -11.47 -13.37 7.08
C LEU A 50 -12.99 -13.52 7.21
N LYS A 51 -13.49 -13.64 8.44
CA LYS A 51 -14.92 -13.75 8.73
C LYS A 51 -15.62 -12.39 8.72
N LEU A 52 -15.29 -11.55 7.75
CA LEU A 52 -15.82 -10.20 7.60
C LEU A 52 -16.78 -10.16 6.42
N HIS A 53 -17.96 -9.58 6.61
CA HIS A 53 -18.94 -9.36 5.54
C HIS A 53 -19.52 -7.95 5.61
N LEU A 54 -19.96 -7.43 4.45
CA LEU A 54 -20.65 -6.14 4.40
C LEU A 54 -22.08 -6.32 4.95
N ASP A 55 -22.49 -5.43 5.84
CA ASP A 55 -23.88 -5.38 6.29
C ASP A 55 -24.76 -4.72 5.22
N ASN A 56 -25.66 -5.49 4.62
CA ASN A 56 -26.59 -4.97 3.61
C ASN A 56 -27.60 -3.96 4.17
N LEU A 57 -27.77 -3.89 5.49
CA LEU A 57 -28.62 -2.89 6.16
C LEU A 57 -27.87 -1.57 6.38
N ALA A 58 -26.54 -1.54 6.24
CA ALA A 58 -25.77 -0.32 6.35
C ALA A 58 -26.03 0.60 5.14
N ARG A 59 -26.30 1.89 5.41
CA ARG A 59 -26.55 2.90 4.38
C ARG A 59 -25.26 3.41 3.69
N HIS A 60 -24.11 2.84 4.05
CA HIS A 60 -22.79 3.21 3.56
C HIS A 60 -21.85 2.01 3.56
N ILE A 61 -20.68 2.18 2.93
CA ILE A 61 -19.64 1.14 2.80
C ILE A 61 -18.39 1.41 3.65
N TYR A 62 -18.41 2.46 4.48
CA TYR A 62 -17.27 2.85 5.31
C TYR A 62 -17.03 1.94 6.51
N ILE A 63 -15.75 1.70 6.81
CA ILE A 63 -15.29 0.77 7.85
C ILE A 63 -14.48 1.51 8.92
N CYS A 64 -14.47 0.98 10.14
CA CYS A 64 -13.67 1.54 11.24
C CYS A 64 -12.17 1.30 11.03
N ASP A 65 -11.35 2.12 11.71
CA ASP A 65 -9.89 2.01 11.68
C ASP A 65 -9.37 0.66 12.18
N TYR A 66 -10.09 0.04 13.12
CA TYR A 66 -9.77 -1.30 13.58
C TYR A 66 -9.85 -2.33 12.43
N HIS A 67 -10.97 -2.38 11.71
CA HIS A 67 -11.12 -3.34 10.60
C HIS A 67 -10.19 -3.01 9.45
N LYS A 68 -9.96 -1.73 9.16
CA LYS A 68 -8.90 -1.31 8.25
C LYS A 68 -7.55 -1.93 8.64
N GLY A 69 -7.16 -1.84 9.92
CA GLY A 69 -5.94 -2.44 10.45
C GLY A 69 -5.89 -3.97 10.32
N VAL A 70 -6.99 -4.66 10.65
CA VAL A 70 -7.11 -6.12 10.49
C VAL A 70 -6.90 -6.54 9.03
N ILE A 71 -7.60 -5.91 8.09
CA ILE A 71 -7.49 -6.18 6.65
C ILE A 71 -6.08 -5.87 6.14
N GLN A 72 -5.49 -4.75 6.57
CA GLN A 72 -4.12 -4.39 6.22
C GLN A 72 -3.11 -5.42 6.74
N SER A 73 -3.22 -5.83 8.00
CA SER A 73 -2.33 -6.82 8.61
C SER A 73 -2.43 -8.18 7.91
N ALA A 74 -3.64 -8.59 7.52
CA ALA A 74 -3.87 -9.84 6.79
C ALA A 74 -3.20 -9.85 5.41
N ARG A 75 -3.01 -8.68 4.78
CA ARG A 75 -2.23 -8.55 3.54
C ARG A 75 -0.75 -8.82 3.80
N THR A 76 -0.20 -8.31 4.90
CA THR A 76 1.24 -8.36 5.22
C THR A 76 1.68 -9.67 5.91
N LYS A 77 0.79 -10.35 6.65
CA LYS A 77 1.10 -11.54 7.49
C LYS A 77 1.61 -12.78 6.74
N ARG A 78 1.77 -12.75 5.41
CA ARG A 78 2.36 -13.86 4.63
C ARG A 78 3.87 -13.81 4.46
N ARG A 79 4.58 -12.78 4.95
CA ARG A 79 6.04 -12.80 5.00
C ARG A 79 6.51 -12.79 6.44
N ARG A 80 6.71 -13.97 7.06
CA ARG A 80 7.88 -14.33 7.91
C ARG A 80 7.82 -15.81 8.34
N LYS A 81 8.53 -16.69 7.61
CA LYS A 81 9.59 -17.59 8.12
C LYS A 81 10.29 -18.28 6.92
N ASP A 82 11.62 -18.16 6.88
CA ASP A 82 12.60 -18.76 5.94
C ASP A 82 12.60 -18.30 4.47
N SER A 83 13.17 -17.12 4.20
CA SER A 83 14.24 -16.97 3.19
C SER A 83 14.77 -15.53 3.23
N GLU A 84 16.08 -15.42 3.40
CA GLU A 84 16.89 -14.21 3.20
C GLU A 84 16.86 -13.86 1.70
N ASP A 85 15.74 -13.37 1.19
CA ASP A 85 15.68 -12.70 -0.11
C ASP A 85 14.64 -11.58 -0.08
N ASP A 86 15.17 -10.36 -0.19
CA ASP A 86 14.48 -9.08 -0.13
C ASP A 86 13.94 -8.73 -1.52
N SER A 87 13.00 -9.53 -2.03
CA SER A 87 12.23 -9.12 -3.20
C SER A 87 11.01 -8.31 -2.74
N ASN A 88 11.24 -7.01 -2.64
CA ASN A 88 10.22 -5.97 -2.53
C ASN A 88 9.39 -5.92 -3.82
N GLU A 89 8.49 -6.89 -4.00
CA GLU A 89 7.40 -6.84 -5.00
C GLU A 89 6.31 -5.86 -4.52
N THR A 90 6.72 -4.62 -4.26
CA THR A 90 5.78 -3.51 -4.32
C THR A 90 5.66 -3.17 -5.80
N ASP A 91 4.67 -3.79 -6.46
CA ASP A 91 4.07 -3.34 -7.73
C ASP A 91 3.63 -1.88 -7.56
N THR A 92 4.60 -1.00 -7.69
CA THR A 92 4.50 0.43 -7.86
C THR A 92 5.34 0.64 -9.10
N ASP A 93 4.76 1.21 -10.14
CA ASP A 93 5.45 1.72 -11.32
C ASP A 93 6.61 2.64 -10.92
N VAL A 94 7.74 2.06 -10.52
CA VAL A 94 9.01 2.74 -10.38
C VAL A 94 9.62 2.66 -11.76
N PRO A 95 9.68 3.77 -12.52
CA PRO A 95 10.31 3.74 -13.82
C PRO A 95 11.76 3.28 -13.65
N GLU A 96 12.17 2.26 -14.41
CA GLU A 96 13.55 1.84 -14.49
C GLU A 96 14.35 2.98 -15.14
N VAL A 97 15.12 3.71 -14.32
CA VAL A 97 15.97 4.80 -14.82
C VAL A 97 17.33 4.21 -15.19
N ASP A 98 17.61 4.15 -16.49
CA ASP A 98 18.95 3.80 -16.97
C ASP A 98 19.93 4.94 -16.67
N LEU A 99 20.79 4.73 -15.68
CA LEU A 99 21.84 5.67 -15.28
C LEU A 99 22.96 5.79 -16.34
N PHE A 100 23.11 4.83 -17.26
CA PHE A 100 24.10 4.88 -18.34
C PHE A 100 23.71 5.85 -19.45
N GLN A 101 22.42 6.16 -19.58
CA GLN A 101 21.93 7.18 -20.50
C GLN A 101 22.26 8.61 -20.01
N LEU A 102 22.62 8.79 -18.73
CA LEU A 102 22.98 10.10 -18.18
C LEU A 102 24.40 10.51 -18.60
N HIS A 103 24.58 11.82 -18.85
CA HIS A 103 25.88 12.38 -19.18
C HIS A 103 26.92 12.18 -18.05
N LEU A 104 28.17 11.87 -18.42
CA LEU A 104 29.26 11.62 -17.45
C LEU A 104 29.49 12.79 -16.47
N ASN A 105 29.26 14.03 -16.91
CA ASN A 105 29.38 15.21 -16.04
C ASN A 105 28.29 15.24 -14.95
N THR A 106 27.08 14.78 -15.26
CA THR A 106 25.97 14.65 -14.31
C THR A 106 26.29 13.60 -13.25
N LEU A 107 26.80 12.45 -13.67
CA LEU A 107 27.21 11.37 -12.76
C LEU A 107 28.35 11.82 -11.84
N ARG A 108 29.36 12.51 -12.37
CA ARG A 108 30.48 13.06 -11.57
C ARG A 108 29.99 14.11 -10.55
N ARG A 109 29.09 15.01 -10.96
CA ARG A 109 28.50 16.02 -10.07
C ARG A 109 27.70 15.35 -8.95
N TYR A 110 26.89 14.35 -9.28
CA TYR A 110 26.13 13.56 -8.32
C TYR A 110 27.04 12.87 -7.30
N ASN A 111 28.07 12.16 -7.76
CA ASN A 111 29.03 11.47 -6.89
C ASN A 111 29.76 12.44 -5.95
N ARG A 112 30.12 13.63 -6.43
CA ARG A 112 30.78 14.67 -5.61
C ARG A 112 29.85 15.24 -4.55
N PHE A 113 28.59 15.52 -4.90
CA PHE A 113 27.61 16.11 -4.00
C PHE A 113 27.23 15.15 -2.87
N TYR A 114 26.92 13.91 -3.22
CA TYR A 114 26.52 12.88 -2.24
C TYR A 114 27.72 12.13 -1.64
N LYS A 115 28.96 12.51 -1.99
CA LYS A 115 30.20 11.87 -1.54
C LYS A 115 30.16 10.35 -1.74
N VAL A 116 29.55 9.91 -2.84
CA VAL A 116 29.44 8.49 -3.19
C VAL A 116 30.86 7.99 -3.42
N THR A 117 31.35 7.18 -2.48
CA THR A 117 32.68 6.59 -2.59
C THR A 117 32.59 5.50 -3.64
N GLN A 118 33.04 5.78 -4.86
CA GLN A 118 33.22 4.74 -5.85
C GLN A 118 34.39 3.88 -5.37
N ARG A 119 34.09 2.73 -4.77
CA ARG A 119 35.09 1.68 -4.59
C ARG A 119 35.63 1.37 -5.99
N PRO A 120 36.94 1.51 -6.25
CA PRO A 120 37.52 1.05 -7.50
C PRO A 120 37.20 -0.45 -7.61
N LEU A 121 36.55 -0.85 -8.70
CA LEU A 121 36.11 -2.21 -8.91
C LEU A 121 37.35 -3.10 -9.12
N THR A 122 37.90 -3.64 -8.04
CA THR A 122 38.99 -4.61 -8.07
C THR A 122 38.42 -6.04 -8.11
N THR A 123 38.60 -6.66 -9.27
CA THR A 123 38.80 -8.12 -9.52
C THR A 123 37.61 -9.07 -9.74
N LYS A 124 37.69 -9.70 -10.93
CA LYS A 124 37.36 -11.09 -11.33
C LYS A 124 35.91 -11.44 -11.69
N ASN A 125 35.69 -11.59 -13.01
CA ASN A 125 34.97 -12.70 -13.64
C ASN A 125 35.53 -12.94 -15.07
N LYS A 126 36.55 -13.80 -15.18
CA LYS A 126 36.81 -14.61 -16.38
C LYS A 126 37.05 -16.04 -15.87
N ALA A 127 36.10 -16.91 -16.18
CA ALA A 127 36.13 -18.33 -15.88
C ALA A 127 37.30 -19.03 -16.59
N PRO A 128 37.83 -20.14 -16.05
CA PRO A 128 38.63 -21.09 -16.82
C PRO A 128 37.72 -22.05 -17.60
N LEU A 129 37.95 -22.16 -18.90
CA LEU A 129 37.46 -23.23 -19.80
C LEU A 129 38.72 -23.70 -20.55
N ALA A 130 39.36 -24.77 -20.11
CA ALA A 130 39.24 -26.15 -20.62
C ALA A 130 40.01 -26.39 -21.94
N ASP A 131 41.01 -27.29 -21.86
CA ASP A 131 41.95 -27.89 -22.83
C ASP A 131 42.78 -26.96 -23.74
#